data_AF-A0A2P2JM12-F1
#
_entry.id   AF-A0A2P2JM12-F1
#
_cell.length_a   1.000
_cell.length_b   1.000
_cell.length_c   1.000
_cell.angle_alpha   90.00
_cell.angle_beta   90.00
_cell.angle_gamma   90.00
#
_symmetry.space_group_name_H-M   'P 1'
#
loop_
_entity.id
_entity.type
_entity.pdbx_description
1 polymer ?
#
loop_
_entity_poly.entity_id
_entity_poly.type
_entity_poly.pdbx_seq_one_letter_code
_entity_poly.pdbx_strand_id
1 'polypeptide(L)'
;MLGGHEAVTKLLREHGASIQSGDVGHFACIAAEQNNLKLLKEIIHYGGNVTCPTSNGNTALHAAVCEDNTEIVKFLLSQGADIDKPDVHGWTPRDLADQQGHEELKLIFQTQDEEKMQPAAVTIPEKRQQPGAPYLGRFTTEPTIRPMSRESSFLNTDGSWSQSRPRRRTSNFYNSLFGMMSAAAHNGEKDLLFPIGKTVGTNHRGICPIRVTISCPEKGEVAGKLILLPKTFQELLDTGAKKFGVSPAKVLSKDKAEIDDIKVIRDGDYLIFVSCGS
;
A
#
# COMPACT_ATOMS: atom_id res chain seq x y z
N MET A 1 -25.70 3.62 -8.20
CA MET A 1 -26.36 4.90 -7.88
C MET A 1 -25.58 6.13 -8.35
N LEU A 2 -24.70 6.03 -9.36
CA LEU A 2 -23.90 7.17 -9.82
C LEU A 2 -24.64 8.18 -10.75
N GLY A 3 -25.88 7.89 -11.17
CA GLY A 3 -26.59 8.68 -12.19
C GLY A 3 -27.86 9.41 -11.74
N GLY A 4 -28.17 9.45 -10.43
CA GLY A 4 -29.37 10.14 -9.93
C GLY A 4 -30.72 9.53 -10.34
N HIS A 5 -30.75 8.27 -10.77
CA HIS A 5 -31.97 7.59 -11.22
C HIS A 5 -32.82 7.05 -10.07
N GLU A 6 -33.37 7.95 -9.25
CA GLU A 6 -34.16 7.61 -8.06
C GLU A 6 -35.40 6.74 -8.36
N ALA A 7 -36.01 6.91 -9.54
CA ALA A 7 -37.14 6.08 -9.97
C ALA A 7 -36.72 4.63 -10.22
N VAL A 8 -35.54 4.42 -10.79
CA VAL A 8 -35.01 3.07 -11.09
C VAL A 8 -34.57 2.38 -9.80
N THR A 9 -33.99 3.11 -8.84
CA THR A 9 -33.60 2.54 -7.54
C THR A 9 -34.81 2.13 -6.69
N LYS A 10 -35.92 2.89 -6.73
CA LYS A 10 -37.19 2.50 -6.09
C LYS A 10 -37.75 1.21 -6.69
N LEU A 11 -37.83 1.13 -8.02
CA LEU A 11 -38.36 -0.04 -8.73
C LEU A 11 -37.52 -1.30 -8.48
N LEU A 12 -36.19 -1.18 -8.51
CA LEU A 12 -35.29 -2.31 -8.19
C LEU A 12 -35.47 -2.80 -6.75
N ARG A 13 -35.69 -1.89 -5.78
CA ARG A 13 -35.96 -2.25 -4.39
C ARG A 13 -37.31 -2.97 -4.22
N GLU A 14 -38.37 -2.47 -4.86
CA GLU A 14 -39.69 -3.11 -4.85
C GLU A 14 -39.64 -4.54 -5.38
N HIS A 15 -38.74 -4.81 -6.33
CA HIS A 15 -38.48 -6.15 -6.86
C HIS A 15 -37.37 -6.92 -6.12
N GLY A 16 -36.94 -6.48 -4.94
CA GLY A 16 -36.04 -7.23 -4.05
C GLY A 16 -34.56 -7.17 -4.42
N ALA A 17 -34.12 -6.23 -5.26
CA ALA A 17 -32.69 -6.04 -5.52
C ALA A 17 -31.96 -5.59 -4.25
N SER A 18 -31.01 -6.39 -3.78
CA SER A 18 -30.15 -6.04 -2.64
C SER A 18 -28.93 -5.26 -3.11
N ILE A 19 -28.63 -4.13 -2.46
CA ILE A 19 -27.37 -3.39 -2.69
C ILE A 19 -26.14 -4.24 -2.30
N GLN A 20 -26.36 -5.27 -1.48
CA GLN A 20 -25.34 -6.24 -1.08
C GLN A 20 -24.79 -7.09 -2.23
N SER A 21 -25.45 -7.09 -3.40
CA SER A 21 -24.96 -7.82 -4.59
C SER A 21 -23.79 -7.12 -5.32
N GLY A 22 -23.49 -5.85 -4.99
CA GLY A 22 -22.33 -5.11 -5.49
C GLY A 22 -21.31 -4.81 -4.39
N ASP A 23 -20.10 -4.38 -4.78
CA ASP A 23 -19.05 -3.97 -3.82
C ASP A 23 -19.43 -2.64 -3.13
N VAL A 24 -20.23 -2.75 -2.07
CA VAL A 24 -20.69 -1.61 -1.26
C VAL A 24 -19.53 -0.81 -0.69
N GLY A 25 -18.44 -1.49 -0.31
CA GLY A 25 -17.21 -0.84 0.15
C GLY A 25 -16.64 0.07 -0.93
N HIS A 26 -16.58 -0.42 -2.18
CA HIS A 26 -16.11 0.38 -3.31
C HIS A 26 -16.99 1.58 -3.61
N PHE A 27 -18.32 1.42 -3.58
CA PHE A 27 -19.24 2.55 -3.74
C PHE A 27 -19.08 3.59 -2.62
N ALA A 28 -18.85 3.15 -1.38
CA ALA A 28 -18.63 4.04 -0.25
C ALA A 28 -17.28 4.78 -0.36
N CYS A 29 -16.21 4.12 -0.82
CA CYS A 29 -14.93 4.76 -1.11
C CYS A 29 -15.09 5.85 -2.18
N ILE A 30 -15.72 5.55 -3.32
CA ILE A 30 -15.95 6.54 -4.38
C ILE A 30 -16.76 7.74 -3.84
N ALA A 31 -17.77 7.48 -3.00
CA ALA A 31 -18.57 8.54 -2.40
C ALA A 31 -17.74 9.48 -1.51
N ALA A 32 -16.81 8.90 -0.73
CA ALA A 32 -15.89 9.63 0.13
C ALA A 32 -14.85 10.41 -0.68
N GLU A 33 -14.23 9.81 -1.70
CA GLU A 33 -13.30 10.48 -2.64
C GLU A 33 -13.97 11.67 -3.35
N GLN A 34 -15.26 11.56 -3.67
CA GLN A 34 -16.05 12.63 -4.27
C GLN A 34 -16.55 13.67 -3.28
N ASN A 35 -16.20 13.55 -1.98
CA ASN A 35 -16.70 14.41 -0.92
C ASN A 35 -18.25 14.48 -0.86
N ASN A 36 -18.92 13.39 -1.23
CA ASN A 36 -20.37 13.34 -1.40
C ASN A 36 -21.05 12.61 -0.23
N LEU A 37 -21.24 13.35 0.87
CA LEU A 37 -21.92 12.85 2.07
C LEU A 37 -23.39 12.44 1.81
N LYS A 38 -24.07 13.06 0.83
CA LYS A 38 -25.44 12.67 0.45
C LYS A 38 -25.46 11.25 -0.12
N LEU A 39 -24.50 10.92 -0.98
CA LEU A 39 -24.41 9.60 -1.58
C LEU A 39 -24.08 8.51 -0.53
N LEU A 40 -23.23 8.81 0.45
CA LEU A 40 -23.00 7.90 1.59
C LEU A 40 -24.28 7.64 2.40
N LYS A 41 -25.07 8.69 2.67
CA LYS A 41 -26.36 8.55 3.34
C LYS A 41 -27.36 7.75 2.51
N GLU A 42 -27.37 7.94 1.19
CA GLU A 42 -28.19 7.13 0.29
C GLU A 42 -27.79 5.66 0.37
N ILE A 43 -26.49 5.32 0.29
CA ILE A 43 -26.03 3.92 0.41
C ILE A 43 -26.61 3.25 1.67
N ILE A 44 -26.55 3.93 2.82
CA ILE A 44 -27.14 3.44 4.08
C ILE A 44 -28.67 3.36 3.99
N HIS A 45 -29.34 4.37 3.43
CA HIS A 45 -30.79 4.38 3.25
C HIS A 45 -31.30 3.20 2.39
N TYR A 46 -30.46 2.70 1.48
CA TYR A 46 -30.73 1.50 0.69
C TYR A 46 -30.15 0.20 1.30
N GLY A 47 -29.74 0.23 2.58
CA GLY A 47 -29.29 -0.95 3.33
C GLY A 47 -27.84 -1.37 3.06
N GLY A 48 -27.04 -0.53 2.41
CA GLY A 48 -25.60 -0.74 2.23
C GLY A 48 -24.82 -0.41 3.49
N ASN A 49 -23.83 -1.23 3.83
CA ASN A 49 -22.89 -0.94 4.90
C ASN A 49 -21.67 -0.16 4.35
N VAL A 50 -21.56 1.12 4.72
CA VAL A 50 -20.46 2.01 4.29
C VAL A 50 -19.12 1.75 5.00
N THR A 51 -19.11 0.94 6.07
CA THR A 51 -17.87 0.60 6.80
C THR A 51 -17.16 -0.62 6.22
N CYS A 52 -17.78 -1.31 5.26
CA CYS A 52 -17.17 -2.46 4.59
C CYS A 52 -15.89 -2.07 3.83
N PRO A 53 -14.83 -2.87 3.91
CA PRO A 53 -13.65 -2.68 3.09
C PRO A 53 -13.92 -3.11 1.64
N THR A 54 -13.21 -2.47 0.72
CA THR A 54 -13.04 -2.89 -0.67
C THR A 54 -12.21 -4.17 -0.78
N SER A 55 -12.13 -4.74 -1.99
CA SER A 55 -11.22 -5.86 -2.29
C SER A 55 -9.75 -5.60 -1.92
N ASN A 56 -9.34 -4.33 -1.82
CA ASN A 56 -7.97 -3.93 -1.48
C ASN A 56 -7.81 -3.56 0.00
N GLY A 57 -8.81 -3.82 0.84
CA GLY A 57 -8.77 -3.48 2.27
C GLY A 57 -9.08 -2.02 2.58
N ASN A 58 -9.05 -1.12 1.58
CA ASN A 58 -9.46 0.28 1.76
C ASN A 58 -10.91 0.38 2.20
N THR A 59 -11.18 1.21 3.20
CA THR A 59 -12.52 1.60 3.64
C THR A 59 -12.83 3.02 3.19
N ALA A 60 -14.10 3.42 3.24
CA ALA A 60 -14.48 4.81 2.99
C ALA A 60 -13.77 5.80 3.94
N LEU A 61 -13.36 5.34 5.13
CA LEU A 61 -12.62 6.16 6.09
C LEU A 61 -11.19 6.48 5.60
N HIS A 62 -10.51 5.56 4.91
CA HIS A 62 -9.21 5.84 4.29
C HIS A 62 -9.33 6.96 3.27
N ALA A 63 -10.33 6.86 2.38
CA ALA A 63 -10.58 7.88 1.36
C ALA A 63 -10.92 9.24 1.99
N ALA A 64 -11.80 9.27 2.99
CA ALA A 64 -12.19 10.51 3.65
C ALA A 64 -11.02 11.22 4.36
N VAL A 65 -10.07 10.45 4.92
CA VAL A 65 -8.84 10.99 5.51
C VAL A 65 -7.90 11.55 4.45
N CYS A 66 -7.71 10.85 3.33
CA CYS A 66 -6.89 11.35 2.22
C CYS A 66 -7.41 12.66 1.62
N GLU A 67 -8.74 12.84 1.60
CA GLU A 67 -9.40 14.06 1.13
C GLU A 67 -9.51 15.15 2.22
N ASP A 68 -9.01 14.90 3.44
CA ASP A 68 -9.12 15.79 4.61
C ASP A 68 -10.56 16.24 4.92
N ASN A 69 -11.54 15.39 4.65
CA ASN A 69 -12.95 15.73 4.83
C ASN A 69 -13.44 15.35 6.24
N THR A 70 -13.28 16.29 7.17
CA THR A 70 -13.67 16.11 8.58
C THR A 70 -15.16 15.77 8.77
N GLU A 71 -16.06 16.27 7.92
CA GLU A 71 -17.50 15.99 8.00
C GLU A 71 -17.80 14.52 7.67
N ILE A 72 -17.21 14.02 6.58
CA ILE A 72 -17.37 12.61 6.17
C ILE A 72 -16.67 11.69 7.16
N VAL A 73 -15.50 12.06 7.67
CA VAL A 73 -14.81 11.29 8.71
C VAL A 73 -15.70 11.13 9.94
N LYS A 74 -16.22 12.23 10.51
CA LYS A 74 -17.15 12.17 11.65
C LYS A 74 -18.38 11.32 11.35
N PHE A 75 -18.94 11.45 10.15
CA PHE A 75 -20.07 10.64 9.72
C PHE A 75 -19.73 9.15 9.71
N LEU A 76 -18.64 8.74 9.07
CA LEU A 76 -18.24 7.33 9.00
C LEU A 76 -17.92 6.75 10.39
N LEU A 77 -17.29 7.54 11.27
CA LEU A 77 -17.07 7.14 12.67
C LEU A 77 -18.38 6.91 13.42
N SER A 78 -19.38 7.77 13.22
CA SER A 78 -20.72 7.56 13.79
C SER A 78 -21.41 6.28 13.29
N GLN A 79 -21.01 5.77 12.11
CA GLN A 79 -21.50 4.50 11.57
C GLN A 79 -20.68 3.30 12.04
N GLY A 80 -19.71 3.50 12.94
CA GLY A 80 -18.85 2.46 13.49
C GLY A 80 -17.67 2.08 12.61
N ALA A 81 -17.18 3.00 11.76
CA ALA A 81 -15.94 2.77 11.02
C ALA A 81 -14.76 2.60 11.97
N ASP A 82 -13.93 1.60 11.69
CA ASP A 82 -12.75 1.29 12.50
C ASP A 82 -11.55 2.15 12.05
N ILE A 83 -11.04 2.96 12.98
CA ILE A 83 -9.92 3.89 12.79
C ILE A 83 -8.59 3.14 12.61
N ASP A 84 -8.49 1.94 13.17
CA ASP A 84 -7.27 1.12 13.19
C ASP A 84 -7.32 -0.01 12.16
N LYS A 85 -8.28 0.02 11.23
CA LYS A 85 -8.40 -0.99 10.19
C LYS A 85 -7.30 -0.80 9.14
N PRO A 86 -6.36 -1.75 8.96
CA PRO A 86 -5.32 -1.60 7.96
C PRO A 86 -5.83 -1.92 6.55
N ASP A 87 -5.33 -1.19 5.55
CA ASP A 87 -5.44 -1.53 4.14
C ASP A 87 -4.46 -2.67 3.73
N VAL A 88 -4.42 -3.00 2.44
CA VAL A 88 -3.48 -4.01 1.89
C VAL A 88 -2.00 -3.64 2.05
N HIS A 89 -1.69 -2.37 2.26
CA HIS A 89 -0.35 -1.87 2.49
C HIS A 89 0.01 -1.76 3.98
N GLY A 90 -0.94 -2.06 4.88
CA GLY A 90 -0.78 -1.95 6.31
C GLY A 90 -1.00 -0.55 6.86
N TRP A 91 -1.45 0.40 6.04
CA TRP A 91 -1.80 1.75 6.49
C TRP A 91 -3.18 1.75 7.12
N THR A 92 -3.29 2.33 8.31
CA THR A 92 -4.59 2.63 8.93
C THR A 92 -5.04 4.06 8.60
N PRO A 93 -6.34 4.38 8.71
CA PRO A 93 -6.81 5.75 8.65
C PRO A 93 -6.08 6.70 9.62
N ARG A 94 -5.75 6.22 10.82
CA ARG A 94 -4.93 6.98 11.78
C ARG A 94 -3.53 7.28 11.24
N ASP A 95 -2.85 6.26 10.72
CA ASP A 95 -1.50 6.44 10.15
C ASP A 95 -1.50 7.40 8.96
N LEU A 96 -2.55 7.38 8.14
CA LEU A 96 -2.69 8.31 7.00
C LEU A 96 -2.85 9.76 7.47
N ALA A 97 -3.69 10.01 8.49
CA ALA A 97 -3.83 11.34 9.07
C ALA A 97 -2.51 11.84 9.68
N ASP A 98 -1.75 10.93 10.32
CA ASP A 98 -0.42 11.22 10.85
C ASP A 98 0.60 11.57 9.78
N GLN A 99 0.64 10.76 8.71
CA GLN A 99 1.58 10.89 7.61
C GLN A 99 1.31 12.12 6.72
N GLN A 100 0.06 12.59 6.66
CA GLN A 100 -0.34 13.77 5.88
C GLN A 100 -0.35 15.07 6.69
N GLY A 101 -0.30 14.98 8.03
CA GLY A 101 -0.27 16.16 8.91
C GLY A 101 -1.65 16.78 9.15
N HIS A 102 -2.72 16.00 9.06
CA HIS A 102 -4.11 16.47 9.24
C HIS A 102 -4.45 16.60 10.73
N GLU A 103 -3.98 17.68 11.36
CA GLU A 103 -4.10 17.89 12.82
C GLU A 103 -5.54 17.85 13.33
N GLU A 104 -6.51 18.36 12.56
CA GLU A 104 -7.93 18.30 12.93
C GLU A 104 -8.46 16.86 12.95
N LEU A 105 -8.05 16.01 12.00
CA LEU A 105 -8.43 14.60 11.97
C LEU A 105 -7.80 13.82 13.13
N LYS A 106 -6.55 14.13 13.48
CA LYS A 106 -5.89 13.54 14.66
C LYS A 106 -6.66 13.85 15.94
N LEU A 107 -7.12 15.10 16.11
CA LEU A 107 -7.94 15.48 17.25
C LEU A 107 -9.24 14.67 17.30
N ILE A 108 -9.91 14.51 16.15
CA ILE A 108 -11.17 13.72 16.05
C ILE A 108 -10.93 12.24 16.40
N PHE A 109 -9.81 11.67 16.00
CA PHE A 109 -9.48 10.29 16.35
C PHE A 109 -9.16 10.11 17.84
N GLN A 110 -8.44 11.07 18.44
CA GLN A 110 -8.14 11.06 19.87
C GLN A 110 -9.40 11.18 20.73
N THR A 111 -10.37 12.02 20.32
CA THR A 111 -11.63 12.16 21.08
C THR A 111 -12.51 10.91 21.01
N GLN A 112 -12.42 10.10 19.94
CA GLN A 112 -13.15 8.84 19.83
C GLN A 112 -12.59 7.73 20.74
N ASP A 113 -11.29 7.76 21.07
CA ASP A 113 -10.70 6.80 22.00
C ASP A 113 -11.23 6.99 23.43
N GLU A 114 -11.50 8.25 23.83
CA GLU A 114 -12.03 8.60 25.16
C GLU A 114 -13.52 8.24 25.33
N GLU A 115 -14.33 8.28 24.26
CA GLU A 115 -15.76 7.92 24.31
C GLU A 115 -15.99 6.40 24.49
N LYS A 116 -15.05 5.54 24.07
CA LYS A 116 -15.11 4.09 24.31
C LYS A 116 -14.91 3.70 25.78
N MET A 117 -14.44 4.60 26.64
CA MET A 117 -14.17 4.36 28.06
C MET A 117 -15.33 4.71 29.03
N GLN A 118 -16.51 5.12 28.55
CA GLN A 118 -17.68 5.35 29.42
C GLN A 118 -18.81 4.32 29.22
N PRO A 119 -19.07 3.42 30.19
CA PRO A 119 -20.27 2.62 30.20
C PRO A 119 -21.42 3.33 30.94
N ALA A 120 -22.60 3.28 30.31
CA ALA A 120 -23.96 3.37 30.85
C ALA A 120 -24.14 3.91 32.29
N ALA A 121 -24.67 5.13 32.39
CA ALA A 121 -25.30 5.62 33.60
C ALA A 121 -26.53 4.76 33.95
N VAL A 122 -26.46 3.99 35.05
CA VAL A 122 -27.62 3.48 35.78
C VAL A 122 -27.50 3.89 37.24
N THR A 123 -28.63 4.39 37.71
CA THR A 123 -28.97 5.13 38.92
C THR A 123 -28.56 4.48 40.25
N ILE A 124 -28.09 5.32 41.17
CA ILE A 124 -27.86 5.05 42.61
C ILE A 124 -29.21 4.82 43.32
N PRO A 125 -29.24 4.08 44.45
CA PRO A 125 -29.65 4.76 45.68
C PRO A 125 -28.71 4.54 46.87
N GLU A 126 -28.65 5.61 47.65
CA GLU A 126 -27.78 5.94 48.76
C GLU A 126 -28.17 5.18 50.05
N LYS A 127 -27.19 4.72 50.84
CA LYS A 127 -27.37 4.58 52.29
C LYS A 127 -26.09 4.96 53.04
N ARG A 128 -26.14 6.13 53.67
CA ARG A 128 -25.14 6.66 54.60
C ARG A 128 -25.15 5.88 55.92
N GLN A 129 -23.98 5.64 56.52
CA GLN A 129 -23.59 6.06 57.88
C GLN A 129 -22.11 5.68 58.18
N GLN A 130 -21.42 6.59 58.88
CA GLN A 130 -19.97 6.83 59.06
C GLN A 130 -19.35 5.99 60.23
N PRO A 131 -18.19 6.33 60.87
CA PRO A 131 -16.89 6.96 60.47
C PRO A 131 -15.64 6.15 60.95
N GLY A 132 -14.42 6.45 60.47
CA GLY A 132 -13.21 6.02 61.19
C GLY A 132 -11.86 6.13 60.47
N ALA A 133 -11.08 7.16 60.84
CA ALA A 133 -9.63 7.33 60.73
C ALA A 133 -8.98 7.69 59.37
N PRO A 134 -8.07 8.70 59.34
CA PRO A 134 -7.37 9.14 58.13
C PRO A 134 -6.04 8.40 57.97
N TYR A 135 -5.64 8.10 56.72
CA TYR A 135 -4.24 7.85 56.41
C TYR A 135 -3.77 8.75 55.27
N LEU A 136 -2.84 9.63 55.65
CA LEU A 136 -2.03 10.50 54.82
C LEU A 136 -0.92 9.65 54.17
N GLY A 137 -0.65 9.84 52.87
CA GLY A 137 0.44 9.14 52.20
C GLY A 137 0.71 9.65 50.78
N ARG A 138 1.08 10.93 50.65
CA ARG A 138 1.78 11.42 49.45
C ARG A 138 3.25 11.06 49.56
N PHE A 139 3.80 10.39 48.55
CA PHE A 139 5.24 10.43 48.27
C PHE A 139 5.43 10.67 46.78
N THR A 140 5.81 11.90 46.45
CA THR A 140 6.59 12.26 45.27
C THR A 140 8.04 12.36 45.72
N THR A 141 9.00 11.81 44.96
CA THR A 141 10.24 12.51 44.56
C THR A 141 11.16 11.64 43.69
N GLU A 142 11.48 12.21 42.54
CA GLU A 142 12.64 12.11 41.64
C GLU A 142 14.02 11.84 42.30
N PRO A 143 14.96 11.12 41.66
CA PRO A 143 16.34 11.02 42.14
C PRO A 143 17.27 12.00 41.41
N THR A 144 17.66 13.06 42.12
CA THR A 144 18.79 13.94 41.79
C THR A 144 20.13 13.26 42.14
N ILE A 145 21.03 13.13 41.17
CA ILE A 145 22.41 12.62 41.36
C ILE A 145 23.26 13.71 42.04
N ARG A 146 23.98 13.35 43.12
CA ARG A 146 25.03 14.17 43.74
C ARG A 146 26.44 13.71 43.29
N PRO A 147 27.42 14.62 43.10
CA PRO A 147 28.79 14.31 42.66
C PRO A 147 29.83 14.26 43.81
N MET A 148 31.13 14.20 43.44
CA MET A 148 32.41 14.24 44.23
C MET A 148 33.03 12.85 44.51
N SER A 149 34.35 12.57 44.44
CA SER A 149 35.61 13.33 44.37
C SER A 149 36.76 12.35 43.98
N ARG A 150 37.78 12.75 43.17
CA ARG A 150 39.21 13.01 43.52
C ARG A 150 39.93 11.84 44.25
N GLU A 151 41.13 11.36 43.92
CA GLU A 151 42.35 11.96 43.34
C GLU A 151 43.45 10.89 43.21
N SER A 152 44.38 11.06 42.25
CA SER A 152 45.85 10.90 42.40
C SER A 152 46.50 10.90 41.01
N SER A 153 46.97 12.06 40.52
CA SER A 153 48.40 12.49 40.44
C SER A 153 49.22 11.66 39.42
N PHE A 154 49.87 12.23 38.39
CA PHE A 154 51.07 13.08 38.46
C PHE A 154 51.26 14.04 37.24
N LEU A 155 51.82 15.24 37.53
CA LEU A 155 52.81 16.11 36.82
C LEU A 155 53.10 15.89 35.32
N ASN A 156 53.51 16.86 34.48
CA ASN A 156 53.67 18.32 34.43
C ASN A 156 54.23 18.65 33.01
N THR A 157 54.16 19.92 32.61
CA THR A 157 55.06 20.68 31.69
C THR A 157 54.98 20.52 30.16
N ASP A 158 54.48 21.61 29.53
CA ASP A 158 55.04 22.46 28.46
C ASP A 158 55.74 21.90 27.22
N GLY A 159 55.36 22.46 26.06
CA GLY A 159 56.21 22.50 24.87
C GLY A 159 55.44 22.50 23.54
N SER A 160 55.22 23.68 22.96
CA SER A 160 54.99 23.85 21.52
C SER A 160 56.19 23.30 20.74
N TRP A 161 56.00 22.80 19.51
CA TRP A 161 56.86 23.00 18.32
C TRP A 161 56.24 22.34 17.08
N SER A 162 56.25 23.09 15.99
CA SER A 162 55.87 22.71 14.63
C SER A 162 56.90 21.77 14.00
N GLN A 163 56.47 20.79 13.17
CA GLN A 163 56.95 20.59 11.78
C GLN A 163 56.29 19.37 11.07
N SER A 164 55.76 19.65 9.87
CA SER A 164 55.86 18.88 8.61
C SER A 164 55.33 17.43 8.49
N ARG A 165 54.12 17.33 7.85
CA ARG A 165 53.52 16.39 6.84
C ARG A 165 54.28 15.09 6.44
N PRO A 166 53.64 14.06 5.80
CA PRO A 166 52.23 13.89 5.39
C PRO A 166 51.62 12.49 5.70
N ARG A 167 50.31 12.37 5.96
CA ARG A 167 49.56 11.16 5.58
C ARG A 167 48.06 11.39 5.56
N ARG A 168 47.46 11.02 4.42
CA ARG A 168 46.04 10.96 4.05
C ARG A 168 45.09 10.95 5.26
N ARG A 169 44.26 12.00 5.34
CA ARG A 169 43.01 11.98 6.10
C ARG A 169 42.11 10.89 5.51
N THR A 170 41.73 9.92 6.33
CA THR A 170 40.60 9.04 6.02
C THR A 170 39.35 9.91 6.01
N SER A 171 38.79 10.16 4.82
CA SER A 171 37.52 10.87 4.70
C SER A 171 36.39 9.93 5.09
N ASN A 172 35.73 10.21 6.21
CA ASN A 172 34.50 9.50 6.63
C ASN A 172 33.28 9.84 5.73
N PHE A 173 33.51 10.46 4.56
CA PHE A 173 32.48 10.92 3.64
C PHE A 173 32.07 9.89 2.59
N TYR A 174 32.61 8.66 2.62
CA TYR A 174 32.24 7.61 1.66
C TYR A 174 30.74 7.31 1.64
N ASN A 175 30.06 7.41 2.79
CA ASN A 175 28.62 7.18 2.90
C ASN A 175 27.78 8.46 2.85
N SER A 176 28.41 9.63 2.66
CA SER A 176 27.73 10.90 2.48
C SER A 176 27.42 11.13 1.01
N LEU A 177 26.28 11.76 0.71
CA LEU A 177 25.87 12.12 -0.65
C LEU A 177 27.00 12.84 -1.42
N PHE A 178 27.72 13.73 -0.74
CA PHE A 178 28.84 14.48 -1.33
C PHE A 178 30.02 13.58 -1.74
N GLY A 179 30.29 12.52 -0.97
CA GLY A 179 31.34 11.55 -1.30
C GLY A 179 30.96 10.62 -2.44
N MET A 180 29.69 10.19 -2.49
CA MET A 180 29.18 9.37 -3.60
C MET A 180 29.22 10.12 -4.94
N MET A 181 28.84 11.41 -4.95
CA MET A 181 28.90 12.24 -6.15
C MET A 181 30.33 12.50 -6.64
N SER A 182 31.29 12.67 -5.72
CA SER A 182 32.70 12.88 -6.07
C SER A 182 33.37 11.64 -6.67
N ALA A 183 32.93 10.42 -6.31
CA ALA A 183 33.46 9.19 -6.87
C ALA A 183 32.95 8.90 -8.30
N ALA A 184 31.74 9.34 -8.63
CA ALA A 184 31.15 9.14 -9.96
C ALA A 184 31.74 10.05 -11.05
N ALA A 185 32.44 11.13 -10.67
CA ALA A 185 33.00 12.12 -11.59
C ALA A 185 34.37 11.73 -12.20
N HIS A 186 34.98 10.63 -11.75
CA HIS A 186 36.25 10.12 -12.28
C HIS A 186 36.08 8.71 -12.82
N ASN A 187 35.43 8.57 -13.98
CA ASN A 187 35.72 7.49 -14.94
C ASN A 187 35.15 7.89 -16.29
N GLY A 188 36.02 8.51 -17.10
CA GLY A 188 35.82 8.66 -18.52
C GLY A 188 36.14 7.35 -19.23
N GLU A 189 35.29 7.05 -20.21
CA GLU A 189 35.43 6.10 -21.32
C GLU A 189 34.99 4.64 -21.13
N LYS A 190 33.92 4.34 -21.90
CA LYS A 190 33.64 3.12 -22.67
C LYS A 190 33.54 1.83 -21.86
N ASP A 191 32.31 1.46 -21.52
CA ASP A 191 31.73 0.23 -22.05
C ASP A 191 30.22 0.15 -21.77
N LEU A 192 29.52 -0.45 -22.74
CA LEU A 192 28.08 -0.60 -22.82
C LEU A 192 27.56 -1.49 -21.69
N LEU A 193 27.07 -0.89 -20.61
CA LEU A 193 26.16 -1.53 -19.68
C LEU A 193 25.05 -0.55 -19.32
N PHE A 194 23.88 -0.75 -19.92
CA PHE A 194 22.67 -0.03 -19.55
C PHE A 194 22.35 -0.32 -18.08
N PRO A 195 22.22 0.71 -17.23
CA PRO A 195 21.87 0.54 -15.83
C PRO A 195 20.42 0.06 -15.72
N ILE A 196 20.20 -0.86 -14.77
CA ILE A 196 18.89 -1.16 -14.19
C ILE A 196 18.33 0.17 -13.66
N GLY A 197 17.41 0.74 -14.43
CA GLY A 197 16.57 1.84 -13.98
C GLY A 197 15.64 1.30 -12.90
N LYS A 198 15.95 1.59 -11.63
CA LYS A 198 14.91 1.70 -10.61
C LYS A 198 14.06 2.91 -10.98
N THR A 199 13.08 2.70 -11.86
CA THR A 199 11.96 3.60 -11.99
C THR A 199 11.07 3.39 -10.77
N VAL A 200 11.09 4.38 -9.89
CA VAL A 200 9.88 4.81 -9.17
C VAL A 200 8.79 4.94 -10.24
N GLY A 201 7.77 4.11 -10.16
CA GLY A 201 6.68 4.04 -11.12
C GLY A 201 5.44 3.54 -10.41
N THR A 202 4.46 4.43 -10.32
CA THR A 202 3.04 4.23 -10.00
C THR A 202 2.61 2.76 -9.82
N ASN A 203 2.12 2.42 -8.62
CA ASN A 203 1.40 1.17 -8.37
C ASN A 203 0.06 1.17 -9.10
N HIS A 204 0.10 1.03 -10.43
CA HIS A 204 -0.93 0.27 -11.09
C HIS A 204 -0.73 -1.17 -10.63
N ARG A 205 -1.61 -1.71 -9.78
CA ARG A 205 -1.87 -3.16 -9.82
C ARG A 205 -2.70 -3.49 -11.07
N GLY A 206 -2.25 -2.94 -12.20
CA GLY A 206 -2.63 -3.39 -13.52
C GLY A 206 -1.97 -4.73 -13.69
N ILE A 207 -2.76 -5.74 -14.02
CA ILE A 207 -2.25 -7.02 -14.49
C ILE A 207 -1.35 -6.68 -15.68
N CYS A 208 -0.01 -6.71 -15.49
CA CYS A 208 0.91 -6.57 -16.60
C CYS A 208 0.59 -7.72 -17.56
N PRO A 209 0.11 -7.45 -18.78
CA PRO A 209 -0.27 -8.51 -19.68
C PRO A 209 0.99 -9.32 -20.00
N ILE A 210 0.92 -10.63 -19.72
CA ILE A 210 2.02 -11.56 -19.92
C ILE A 210 2.48 -11.46 -21.37
N ARG A 211 3.78 -11.24 -21.59
CA ARG A 211 4.43 -11.15 -22.90
C ARG A 211 5.13 -12.48 -23.17
N VAL A 212 4.89 -13.05 -24.33
CA VAL A 212 5.51 -14.31 -24.75
C VAL A 212 6.11 -14.18 -26.13
N THR A 213 7.22 -14.86 -26.36
CA THR A 213 7.85 -14.92 -27.68
C THR A 213 7.41 -16.20 -28.36
N ILE A 214 6.75 -16.07 -29.50
CA ILE A 214 6.29 -17.21 -30.31
C ILE A 214 7.18 -17.40 -31.54
N SER A 215 7.44 -18.64 -31.93
CA SER A 215 8.13 -18.95 -33.19
C SER A 215 7.58 -20.20 -33.84
N CYS A 216 7.87 -20.38 -35.13
CA CYS A 216 7.45 -21.54 -35.92
C CYS A 216 8.61 -21.95 -36.85
N PRO A 217 9.49 -22.88 -36.42
CA PRO A 217 10.72 -23.22 -37.14
C PRO A 217 10.47 -23.88 -38.50
N GLU A 218 9.31 -24.51 -38.70
CA GLU A 218 8.96 -25.24 -39.93
C GLU A 218 8.85 -24.36 -41.19
N LYS A 219 8.68 -23.03 -41.04
CA LYS A 219 8.47 -22.11 -42.16
C LYS A 219 9.65 -21.20 -42.48
N GLY A 220 10.83 -21.46 -41.89
CA GLY A 220 12.05 -20.69 -42.15
C GLY A 220 12.09 -19.27 -41.54
N GLU A 221 11.03 -18.82 -40.86
CA GLU A 221 11.08 -17.62 -40.00
C GLU A 221 11.73 -17.97 -38.65
N VAL A 222 13.05 -17.76 -38.57
CA VAL A 222 13.84 -18.03 -37.35
C VAL A 222 13.63 -16.95 -36.26
N ALA A 223 13.13 -15.78 -36.64
CA ALA A 223 12.90 -14.68 -35.72
C ALA A 223 11.60 -14.89 -34.92
N GLY A 224 11.73 -15.07 -33.60
CA GLY A 224 10.58 -15.11 -32.70
C GLY A 224 9.82 -13.78 -32.70
N LYS A 225 8.49 -13.85 -32.67
CA LYS A 225 7.59 -12.70 -32.62
C LYS A 225 7.11 -12.51 -31.18
N LEU A 226 7.25 -11.31 -30.63
CA LEU A 226 6.74 -10.98 -29.30
C LEU A 226 5.24 -10.65 -29.37
N ILE A 227 4.43 -11.32 -28.56
CA ILE A 227 2.98 -11.08 -28.45
C ILE A 227 2.56 -10.97 -26.98
N LEU A 228 1.36 -10.43 -26.75
CA LEU A 228 0.68 -10.57 -25.46
C LEU A 228 0.01 -11.94 -25.41
N LEU A 229 0.06 -12.59 -24.25
CA LEU A 229 -0.59 -13.87 -24.00
C LEU A 229 -2.12 -13.64 -24.03
N PRO A 230 -2.85 -14.33 -24.93
CA PRO A 230 -4.30 -14.27 -24.96
C PRO A 230 -4.92 -14.93 -23.73
N LYS A 231 -6.26 -14.83 -23.58
CA LYS A 231 -6.95 -15.37 -22.40
C LYS A 231 -7.20 -16.86 -22.52
N THR A 232 -7.28 -17.39 -23.73
CA THR A 232 -7.57 -18.79 -24.01
C THR A 232 -6.48 -19.44 -24.86
N PHE A 233 -6.29 -20.74 -24.67
CA PHE A 233 -5.29 -21.51 -25.43
C PHE A 233 -5.64 -21.60 -26.92
N GLN A 234 -6.94 -21.61 -27.26
CA GLN A 234 -7.39 -21.59 -28.65
C GLN A 234 -7.04 -20.27 -29.37
N GLU A 235 -7.20 -19.12 -28.70
CA GLU A 235 -6.76 -17.82 -29.24
C GLU A 235 -5.25 -17.77 -29.48
N LEU A 236 -4.46 -18.47 -28.65
CA LEU A 236 -3.00 -18.59 -28.82
C LEU A 236 -2.68 -19.36 -30.11
N LEU A 237 -3.35 -20.48 -30.35
CA LEU A 237 -3.21 -21.26 -31.59
C LEU A 237 -3.65 -20.45 -32.82
N ASP A 238 -4.78 -19.76 -32.75
CA ASP A 238 -5.27 -18.88 -33.83
C ASP A 238 -4.30 -17.74 -34.12
N THR A 239 -3.66 -17.19 -33.08
CA THR A 239 -2.62 -16.16 -33.22
C THR A 239 -1.38 -16.73 -33.90
N GLY A 240 -0.94 -17.93 -33.53
CA GLY A 240 0.09 -18.67 -34.24
C GLY A 240 -0.27 -18.87 -35.71
N ALA A 241 -1.52 -19.26 -35.98
CA ALA A 241 -1.99 -19.49 -37.34
C ALA A 241 -2.05 -18.25 -38.20
N LYS A 242 -2.50 -17.13 -37.63
CA LYS A 242 -2.51 -15.84 -38.32
C LYS A 242 -1.10 -15.29 -38.55
N LYS A 243 -0.18 -15.48 -37.60
CA LYS A 243 1.17 -14.88 -37.66
C LYS A 243 2.15 -15.68 -38.49
N PHE A 244 2.00 -17.00 -38.52
CA PHE A 244 2.89 -17.91 -39.25
C PHE A 244 2.20 -18.57 -40.46
N GLY A 245 0.88 -18.42 -40.63
CA GLY A 245 0.14 -18.97 -41.76
C GLY A 245 0.20 -20.50 -41.79
N VAL A 246 0.07 -21.14 -40.63
CA VAL A 246 0.06 -22.60 -40.41
C VAL A 246 -0.99 -22.93 -39.37
N SER A 247 -1.64 -24.08 -39.39
CA SER A 247 -2.47 -24.52 -38.26
C SER A 247 -1.59 -25.26 -37.25
N PRO A 248 -1.15 -24.63 -36.15
CA PRO A 248 -0.34 -25.32 -35.15
C PRO A 248 -1.17 -26.44 -34.51
N ALA A 249 -0.62 -27.65 -34.48
CA ALA A 249 -1.25 -28.77 -33.80
C ALA A 249 -0.80 -28.85 -32.34
N LYS A 250 0.42 -28.37 -32.04
CA LYS A 250 1.05 -28.43 -30.72
C LYS A 250 1.84 -27.17 -30.44
N VAL A 251 1.91 -26.80 -29.16
CA VAL A 251 2.77 -25.72 -28.65
C VAL A 251 3.79 -26.34 -27.71
N LEU A 252 5.06 -26.07 -27.96
CA LEU A 252 6.17 -26.55 -27.12
C LEU A 252 6.84 -25.40 -26.39
N SER A 253 7.38 -25.68 -25.21
CA SER A 253 8.34 -24.79 -24.55
C SER A 253 9.70 -24.82 -25.27
N LYS A 254 10.60 -23.90 -24.91
CA LYS A 254 12.01 -23.92 -25.33
C LYS A 254 12.69 -25.28 -25.12
N ASP A 255 12.31 -25.98 -24.05
CA ASP A 255 12.84 -27.30 -23.68
C ASP A 255 12.11 -28.46 -24.38
N LYS A 256 11.29 -28.19 -25.39
CA LYS A 256 10.49 -29.16 -26.17
C LYS A 256 9.42 -29.92 -25.36
N ALA A 257 9.05 -29.41 -24.19
CA ALA A 257 7.90 -29.91 -23.43
C ALA A 257 6.59 -29.43 -24.07
N GLU A 258 5.60 -30.33 -24.21
CA GLU A 258 4.26 -30.00 -24.73
C GLU A 258 3.48 -29.16 -23.70
N ILE A 259 2.87 -28.08 -24.17
CA ILE A 259 2.09 -27.14 -23.36
C ILE A 259 0.62 -27.28 -23.78
N ASP A 260 -0.22 -27.80 -22.88
CA ASP A 260 -1.65 -28.01 -23.14
C ASP A 260 -2.56 -27.03 -22.38
N ASP A 261 -2.02 -26.31 -21.37
CA ASP A 261 -2.77 -25.34 -20.57
C ASP A 261 -2.06 -23.97 -20.59
N ILE A 262 -2.81 -22.93 -20.94
CA ILE A 262 -2.29 -21.55 -20.95
C ILE A 262 -1.83 -21.07 -19.56
N LYS A 263 -2.35 -21.67 -18.49
CA LYS A 263 -2.00 -21.31 -17.10
C LYS A 263 -0.56 -21.62 -16.71
N VAL A 264 0.10 -22.54 -17.43
CA VAL A 264 1.51 -22.88 -17.11
C VAL A 264 2.50 -21.86 -17.69
N ILE A 265 2.04 -21.00 -18.60
CA ILE A 265 2.86 -20.02 -19.31
C ILE A 265 3.12 -18.80 -18.41
N ARG A 266 4.37 -18.37 -18.35
CA ARG A 266 4.87 -17.23 -17.58
C ARG A 266 5.33 -16.10 -18.49
N ASP A 267 5.56 -14.94 -17.88
CA ASP A 267 6.07 -13.76 -18.58
C ASP A 267 7.49 -13.99 -19.08
N GLY A 268 7.74 -13.70 -20.35
CA GLY A 268 9.00 -13.93 -21.03
C GLY A 268 9.17 -15.33 -21.62
N ASP A 269 8.18 -16.22 -21.49
CA ASP A 269 8.30 -17.59 -22.02
C ASP A 269 8.41 -17.62 -23.55
N TYR A 270 9.14 -18.64 -24.02
CA TYR A 270 9.37 -18.88 -25.43
C TYR A 270 8.57 -20.11 -25.87
N LEU A 271 7.61 -19.88 -26.77
CA LEU A 271 6.66 -20.87 -27.26
C LEU A 271 6.96 -21.21 -28.72
N ILE A 272 7.03 -22.50 -29.01
CA ILE A 272 7.35 -23.02 -30.33
C ILE A 272 6.10 -23.70 -30.88
N PHE A 273 5.55 -23.15 -31.94
CA PHE A 273 4.45 -23.77 -32.67
C PHE A 273 5.00 -24.85 -33.61
N VAL A 274 4.39 -26.03 -33.54
CA VAL A 274 4.67 -27.17 -34.41
C VAL A 274 3.38 -27.48 -35.17
N SER A 275 3.43 -27.44 -36.50
CA SER A 275 2.30 -27.90 -37.31
C SER A 275 2.37 -29.42 -37.41
N CYS A 276 1.21 -30.10 -37.37
CA CYS A 276 1.19 -31.48 -37.81
C CYS A 276 1.40 -31.45 -39.33
N GLY A 277 2.63 -31.70 -39.78
CA GLY A 277 2.91 -31.93 -41.18
C GLY A 277 2.08 -33.11 -41.70
N SER A 278 1.35 -32.87 -42.78
CA SER A 278 0.90 -33.88 -43.75
C SER A 278 2.08 -34.47 -44.51
#